data_AF-A0AAV0GBH1-F1
#
_entry.id   AF-A0AAV0GBH1-F1
#
_cell.length_a   1.000
_cell.length_b   1.000
_cell.length_c   1.000
_cell.angle_alpha   90.00
_cell.angle_beta   90.00
_cell.angle_gamma   90.00
#
_symmetry.space_group_name_H-M   'P 1'
#
loop_
_entity.id
_entity.type
_entity.pdbx_description
1 polymer ?
#
loop_
_entity_poly.entity_id
_entity_poly.type
_entity_poly.pdbx_seq_one_letter_code
_entity_poly.pdbx_strand_id
1 'polypeptide(L)'
;MLLLLQVDFMHNHFLGNGSSGWQAPEQLRHERQTRAVDLFSLGCVMFFCITGGKHPYGQSLERDTNIVNDRKDLFLIENMPEATDLISQLLHPYPDSRPTAVEVLNHPFFWKPETRLSFLRDASDRLELEDRDSESEILTAVESIKTVALGGSWDAKMDSAFINDIGRYRRYKFDSVRDLLRVIRNKLNHYRELSMEIQGLLGQVPEGFDSYFSSRFPSLVVEVYKVIQRYCADEQIFRIYFQNNHI
;
A
#
# COMPACT_ATOMS: atom_id res chain seq x y z
N MET A 1 28.11 8.35 26.31
CA MET A 1 29.32 7.56 26.01
C MET A 1 28.90 6.48 25.03
N LEU A 2 28.93 6.85 23.75
CA LEU A 2 28.78 5.98 22.58
C LEU A 2 29.96 5.01 22.53
N LEU A 3 29.71 3.73 22.24
CA LEU A 3 30.63 2.65 21.82
C LEU A 3 29.72 1.39 21.78
N LEU A 4 29.53 0.59 20.72
CA LEU A 4 30.26 0.34 19.49
C LEU A 4 29.24 -0.15 18.44
N LEU A 5 29.00 0.64 17.40
CA LEU A 5 28.52 0.14 16.11
C LEU A 5 29.70 0.25 15.15
N GLN A 6 30.59 -0.73 15.24
CA GLN A 6 31.65 -0.95 14.28
C GLN A 6 31.37 -2.32 13.67
N VAL A 7 30.36 -2.35 12.79
CA VAL A 7 30.14 -3.46 11.88
C VAL A 7 31.06 -3.18 10.70
N ASP A 8 32.02 -4.09 10.50
CA ASP A 8 33.12 -3.98 9.53
C ASP A 8 32.66 -3.54 8.13
N PHE A 9 32.90 -2.26 7.83
CA PHE A 9 32.68 -1.64 6.52
C PHE A 9 33.94 -1.64 5.63
N MET A 10 34.99 -2.38 6.02
CA MET A 10 36.28 -2.31 5.34
C MET A 10 36.75 -3.67 4.84
N HIS A 11 36.38 -4.02 3.60
CA HIS A 11 37.29 -4.64 2.63
C HIS A 11 36.75 -4.52 1.20
N ASN A 12 37.20 -3.47 0.50
CA ASN A 12 37.44 -3.30 -0.96
C ASN A 12 37.03 -1.91 -1.43
N HIS A 13 37.94 -0.94 -1.24
CA HIS A 13 37.93 0.29 -2.02
C HIS A 13 38.76 0.07 -3.27
N PHE A 14 38.14 -0.03 -4.45
CA PHE A 14 38.66 0.53 -5.71
C PHE A 14 37.49 0.70 -6.70
N LEU A 15 37.23 1.96 -7.09
CA LEU A 15 36.08 2.50 -7.83
C LEU A 15 34.87 2.82 -6.93
N GLY A 16 34.31 4.02 -7.05
CA GLY A 16 33.17 4.55 -6.27
C GLY A 16 31.83 3.85 -6.53
N ASN A 17 31.85 2.53 -6.63
CA ASN A 17 30.71 1.65 -6.78
C ASN A 17 30.22 1.24 -5.39
N GLY A 18 28.90 1.23 -5.17
CA GLY A 18 28.27 1.01 -3.86
C GLY A 18 28.66 -0.29 -3.16
N SER A 19 28.29 -0.43 -1.90
CA SER A 19 28.57 -1.63 -1.12
C SER A 19 27.91 -2.87 -1.73
N SER A 20 28.71 -3.91 -2.00
CA SER A 20 28.24 -5.21 -2.51
C SER A 20 27.04 -5.70 -1.69
N GLY A 21 26.06 -6.26 -2.40
CA GLY A 21 24.80 -6.71 -1.84
C GLY A 21 23.70 -5.66 -1.74
N TRP A 22 23.98 -4.39 -1.96
CA TRP A 22 22.98 -3.31 -1.93
C TRP A 22 22.86 -2.57 -3.26
N GLN A 23 23.73 -2.91 -4.21
CA GLN A 23 23.75 -2.33 -5.54
C GLN A 23 22.59 -2.86 -6.39
N ALA A 24 22.04 -2.00 -7.24
CA ALA A 24 21.02 -2.39 -8.20
C ALA A 24 21.59 -3.31 -9.30
N PRO A 25 20.75 -4.14 -9.97
CA PRO A 25 21.21 -5.06 -11.02
C PRO A 25 22.05 -4.41 -12.12
N GLU A 26 21.64 -3.22 -12.59
CA GLU A 26 22.35 -2.45 -13.61
C GLU A 26 23.72 -1.95 -13.15
N GLN A 27 23.92 -1.75 -11.84
CA GLN A 27 25.24 -1.40 -11.29
C GLN A 27 26.17 -2.62 -11.30
N LEU A 28 25.64 -3.80 -10.95
CA LEU A 28 26.37 -5.07 -10.95
C LEU A 28 26.71 -5.54 -12.38
N ARG A 29 25.89 -5.19 -13.37
CA ARG A 29 26.14 -5.47 -14.80
C ARG A 29 26.97 -4.40 -15.51
N HIS A 30 27.39 -3.34 -14.80
CA HIS A 30 28.10 -2.19 -15.38
C HIS A 30 27.34 -1.50 -16.53
N GLU A 31 26.01 -1.47 -16.43
CA GLU A 31 25.11 -0.81 -17.37
C GLU A 31 24.93 0.68 -17.02
N ARG A 32 24.12 1.39 -17.82
CA ARG A 32 23.81 2.80 -17.58
C ARG A 32 23.06 2.97 -16.26
N GLN A 33 23.61 3.78 -15.37
CA GLN A 33 23.01 4.09 -14.07
C GLN A 33 22.15 5.37 -14.15
N THR A 34 21.05 5.37 -13.41
CA THR A 34 20.17 6.54 -13.22
C THR A 34 19.86 6.68 -11.73
N ARG A 35 19.01 7.64 -11.34
CA ARG A 35 18.54 7.76 -9.94
C ARG A 35 17.80 6.50 -9.45
N ALA A 36 17.31 5.65 -10.35
CA ALA A 36 16.62 4.41 -10.04
C ALA A 36 17.47 3.41 -9.23
N VAL A 37 18.80 3.53 -9.24
CA VAL A 37 19.69 2.70 -8.40
C VAL A 37 19.46 2.94 -6.90
N ASP A 38 19.17 4.20 -6.53
CA ASP A 38 18.89 4.58 -5.14
C ASP A 38 17.53 4.05 -4.69
N LEU A 39 16.57 3.97 -5.62
CA LEU A 39 15.23 3.43 -5.35
C LEU A 39 15.29 1.92 -5.11
N PHE A 40 16.11 1.20 -5.88
CA PHE A 40 16.37 -0.22 -5.59
C PHE A 40 17.00 -0.42 -4.22
N SER A 41 18.04 0.37 -3.91
CA SER A 41 18.73 0.35 -2.62
C SER A 41 17.75 0.65 -1.47
N LEU A 42 16.86 1.63 -1.66
CA LEU A 42 15.79 1.96 -0.72
C LEU A 42 14.86 0.77 -0.48
N GLY A 43 14.44 0.04 -1.52
CA GLY A 43 13.63 -1.17 -1.38
C GLY A 43 14.30 -2.23 -0.48
N CYS A 44 15.61 -2.43 -0.65
CA CYS A 44 16.38 -3.34 0.21
C CYS A 44 16.44 -2.85 1.67
N VAL A 45 16.67 -1.55 1.88
CA VAL A 45 16.73 -0.93 3.21
C VAL A 45 15.38 -0.97 3.91
N MET A 46 14.28 -0.68 3.20
CA MET A 46 12.92 -0.76 3.76
C MET A 46 12.61 -2.17 4.23
N PHE A 47 12.91 -3.19 3.41
CA PHE A 47 12.76 -4.59 3.81
C PHE A 47 13.60 -4.93 5.04
N PHE A 48 14.86 -4.49 5.07
CA PHE A 48 15.76 -4.70 6.21
C PHE A 48 15.22 -4.09 7.50
N CYS A 49 14.71 -2.87 7.46
CA CYS A 49 14.12 -2.21 8.62
C CYS A 49 12.86 -2.92 9.12
N ILE A 50 11.93 -3.28 8.21
CA ILE A 50 10.67 -3.94 8.57
C ILE A 50 10.91 -5.33 9.18
N THR A 51 11.87 -6.08 8.63
CA THR A 51 12.15 -7.46 9.04
C THR A 51 13.15 -7.58 10.19
N GLY A 52 13.64 -6.46 10.74
CA GLY A 52 14.63 -6.46 11.81
C GLY A 52 15.99 -7.03 11.38
N GLY A 53 16.37 -6.82 10.12
CA GLY A 53 17.73 -7.08 9.64
C GLY A 53 17.87 -8.14 8.54
N LYS A 54 16.78 -8.63 7.96
CA LYS A 54 16.83 -9.57 6.82
C LYS A 54 16.99 -8.81 5.51
N HIS A 55 17.42 -9.50 4.46
CA HIS A 55 17.60 -8.91 3.14
C HIS A 55 16.74 -9.66 2.13
N PRO A 56 16.05 -8.98 1.19
CA PRO A 56 15.15 -9.65 0.25
C PRO A 56 15.88 -10.65 -0.66
N TYR A 57 17.19 -10.47 -0.88
CA TYR A 57 18.04 -11.35 -1.69
C TYR A 57 18.91 -12.33 -0.86
N GLY A 58 18.56 -12.57 0.40
CA GLY A 58 19.22 -13.56 1.25
C GLY A 58 20.56 -13.14 1.85
N GLN A 59 21.42 -14.12 2.13
CA GLN A 59 22.69 -13.94 2.84
C GLN A 59 23.72 -13.20 1.98
N SER A 60 24.71 -12.57 2.64
CA SER A 60 25.68 -11.68 1.97
C SER A 60 26.46 -12.32 0.83
N LEU A 61 26.86 -13.58 0.95
CA LEU A 61 27.73 -14.25 -0.04
C LEU A 61 27.07 -14.44 -1.41
N GLU A 62 25.77 -14.70 -1.46
CA GLU A 62 25.04 -15.01 -2.70
C GLU A 62 24.22 -13.82 -3.22
N ARG A 63 24.22 -12.71 -2.48
CA ARG A 63 23.27 -11.62 -2.65
C ARG A 63 23.36 -10.96 -4.02
N ASP A 64 24.56 -10.64 -4.49
CA ASP A 64 24.76 -10.04 -5.81
C ASP A 64 24.27 -10.96 -6.93
N THR A 65 24.51 -12.27 -6.80
CA THR A 65 24.01 -13.27 -7.75
C THR A 65 22.48 -13.32 -7.73
N ASN A 66 21.87 -13.24 -6.55
CA ASN A 66 20.41 -13.22 -6.42
C ASN A 66 19.81 -11.93 -6.98
N ILE A 67 20.45 -10.78 -6.78
CA ILE A 67 20.04 -9.48 -7.34
C ILE A 67 20.06 -9.55 -8.87
N VAL A 68 21.17 -9.99 -9.46
CA VAL A 68 21.30 -10.08 -10.93
C VAL A 68 20.29 -11.05 -11.55
N ASN A 69 19.90 -12.11 -10.83
CA ASN A 69 18.93 -13.11 -11.28
C ASN A 69 17.49 -12.85 -10.79
N ASP A 70 17.22 -11.70 -10.18
CA ASP A 70 15.91 -11.32 -9.60
C ASP A 70 15.31 -12.36 -8.63
N ARG A 71 16.18 -13.06 -7.88
CA ARG A 71 15.80 -14.08 -6.88
C ARG A 71 15.58 -13.44 -5.51
N LYS A 72 14.51 -12.65 -5.41
CA LYS A 72 14.05 -12.04 -4.15
C LYS A 72 12.99 -12.91 -3.45
N ASP A 73 12.99 -12.87 -2.12
CA ASP A 73 11.98 -13.46 -1.24
C ASP A 73 11.38 -12.35 -0.36
N LEU A 74 10.06 -12.13 -0.50
CA LEU A 74 9.30 -11.14 0.25
C LEU A 74 8.35 -11.77 1.29
N PHE A 75 8.45 -13.07 1.55
CA PHE A 75 7.57 -13.81 2.45
C PHE A 75 7.40 -13.15 3.83
N LEU A 76 8.48 -12.61 4.40
CA LEU A 76 8.46 -11.98 5.73
C LEU A 76 7.57 -10.72 5.82
N ILE A 77 7.16 -10.14 4.70
CA ILE A 77 6.27 -8.97 4.65
C ILE A 77 4.95 -9.26 3.94
N GLU A 78 4.67 -10.53 3.58
CA GLU A 78 3.47 -10.89 2.78
C GLU A 78 2.14 -10.47 3.43
N ASN A 79 2.11 -10.41 4.76
CA ASN A 79 0.96 -10.00 5.56
C ASN A 79 0.86 -8.47 5.73
N MET A 80 1.74 -7.70 5.06
CA MET A 80 1.73 -6.24 5.00
C MET A 80 1.55 -5.81 3.54
N PRO A 81 0.30 -5.78 3.01
CA PRO A 81 0.06 -5.60 1.59
C PRO A 81 0.67 -4.33 1.00
N GLU A 82 0.59 -3.20 1.72
CA GLU A 82 1.16 -1.93 1.30
C GLU A 82 2.70 -1.94 1.28
N ALA A 83 3.33 -2.64 2.21
CA ALA A 83 4.79 -2.80 2.23
C ALA A 83 5.26 -3.71 1.10
N THR A 84 4.56 -4.85 0.92
CA THR A 84 4.84 -5.80 -0.16
C THR A 84 4.70 -5.13 -1.52
N ASP A 85 3.64 -4.36 -1.73
CA ASP A 85 3.38 -3.65 -2.97
C ASP A 85 4.53 -2.67 -3.29
N LEU A 86 4.84 -1.75 -2.38
CA LEU A 86 5.89 -0.75 -2.57
C LEU A 86 7.27 -1.37 -2.76
N ILE A 87 7.66 -2.31 -1.90
CA ILE A 87 8.99 -2.93 -1.95
C ILE A 87 9.14 -3.75 -3.23
N SER A 88 8.08 -4.45 -3.67
CA SER A 88 8.13 -5.19 -4.94
C SER A 88 8.38 -4.29 -6.15
N GLN A 89 7.80 -3.08 -6.17
CA GLN A 89 8.01 -2.08 -7.22
C GLN A 89 9.41 -1.47 -7.16
N LEU A 90 9.90 -1.12 -5.97
CA LEU A 90 11.26 -0.61 -5.78
C LEU A 90 12.34 -1.62 -6.20
N LEU A 91 12.10 -2.91 -5.94
CA LEU A 91 13.02 -3.99 -6.27
C LEU A 91 12.86 -4.53 -7.71
N HIS A 92 12.14 -3.83 -8.58
CA HIS A 92 11.97 -4.27 -9.96
C HIS A 92 13.33 -4.34 -10.69
N PRO A 93 13.60 -5.41 -11.47
CA PRO A 93 14.90 -5.60 -12.10
C PRO A 93 15.21 -4.54 -13.17
N TYR A 94 14.17 -4.02 -13.83
CA TYR A 94 14.29 -2.94 -14.82
C TYR A 94 14.17 -1.56 -14.14
N PRO A 95 15.17 -0.67 -14.30
CA PRO A 95 15.20 0.65 -13.66
C PRO A 95 13.99 1.54 -13.99
N ASP A 96 13.52 1.52 -15.23
CA ASP A 96 12.44 2.39 -15.71
C ASP A 96 11.06 1.99 -15.19
N SER A 97 10.93 0.82 -14.57
CA SER A 97 9.68 0.38 -13.94
C SER A 97 9.66 0.62 -12.43
N ARG A 98 10.75 1.15 -11.85
CA ARG A 98 10.79 1.53 -10.44
C ARG A 98 10.10 2.89 -10.28
N PRO A 99 9.32 3.11 -9.20
CA PRO A 99 8.71 4.40 -8.95
C PRO A 99 9.78 5.46 -8.65
N THR A 100 9.50 6.71 -8.98
CA THR A 100 10.30 7.86 -8.56
C THR A 100 10.18 8.09 -7.05
N ALA A 101 11.13 8.83 -6.46
CA ALA A 101 11.07 9.16 -5.03
C ALA A 101 9.78 9.90 -4.62
N VAL A 102 9.22 10.72 -5.52
CA VAL A 102 7.95 11.42 -5.26
C VAL A 102 6.78 10.43 -5.24
N GLU A 103 6.73 9.50 -6.18
CA GLU A 103 5.70 8.44 -6.20
C GLU A 103 5.80 7.54 -4.96
N VAL A 104 7.03 7.22 -4.51
CA VAL A 104 7.26 6.48 -3.27
C VAL A 104 6.69 7.20 -2.05
N LEU A 105 6.93 8.51 -1.92
CA LEU A 105 6.41 9.30 -0.80
C LEU A 105 4.88 9.41 -0.80
N ASN A 106 4.25 9.35 -1.98
CA ASN A 106 2.81 9.37 -2.14
C ASN A 106 2.15 7.99 -2.03
N HIS A 107 2.93 6.92 -1.88
CA HIS A 107 2.41 5.55 -1.76
C HIS A 107 1.61 5.36 -0.45
N PRO A 108 0.50 4.58 -0.46
CA PRO A 108 -0.33 4.34 0.73
C PRO A 108 0.38 3.83 1.98
N PHE A 109 1.53 3.17 1.79
CA PHE A 109 2.41 2.74 2.87
C PHE A 109 2.78 3.87 3.85
N PHE A 110 2.89 5.11 3.37
CA PHE A 110 3.23 6.27 4.19
C PHE A 110 2.02 7.10 4.63
N TRP A 111 0.79 6.71 4.26
CA TRP A 111 -0.39 7.48 4.57
C TRP A 111 -0.78 7.36 6.04
N LYS A 112 -1.12 8.51 6.63
CA LYS A 112 -1.74 8.57 7.96
C LYS A 112 -3.23 8.18 7.88
N PRO A 113 -3.86 7.75 8.99
CA PRO A 113 -5.27 7.41 9.05
C PRO A 113 -6.20 8.46 8.40
N GLU A 114 -5.94 9.76 8.55
CA GLU A 114 -6.71 10.82 7.91
C GLU A 114 -6.68 10.73 6.38
N THR A 115 -5.49 10.49 5.81
CA THR A 115 -5.29 10.40 4.36
C THR A 115 -5.94 9.15 3.80
N ARG A 116 -5.80 8.02 4.51
CA ARG A 116 -6.46 6.74 4.15
C ARG A 116 -7.97 6.89 4.10
N LEU A 117 -8.57 7.44 5.16
CA LEU A 117 -10.01 7.64 5.23
C LEU A 117 -10.52 8.65 4.22
N SER A 118 -9.78 9.75 3.99
CA SER A 118 -10.12 10.72 2.94
C SER A 118 -10.08 10.08 1.55
N PHE A 119 -9.05 9.29 1.25
CA PHE A 119 -8.93 8.58 -0.03
C PHE A 119 -10.09 7.61 -0.24
N LEU A 120 -10.43 6.79 0.75
CA LEU A 120 -11.54 5.83 0.64
C LEU A 120 -12.90 6.54 0.48
N ARG A 121 -13.10 7.68 1.15
CA ARG A 121 -14.30 8.51 0.99
C ARG A 121 -14.39 9.04 -0.44
N ASP A 122 -13.33 9.66 -0.94
CA ASP A 122 -13.31 10.28 -2.27
C ASP A 122 -13.43 9.22 -3.38
N ALA A 123 -12.80 8.06 -3.21
CA ALA A 123 -12.99 6.90 -4.08
C ALA A 123 -14.45 6.43 -4.09
N SER A 124 -15.08 6.30 -2.91
CA SER A 124 -16.49 5.93 -2.82
C SER A 124 -17.40 6.95 -3.50
N ASP A 125 -17.15 8.25 -3.34
CA ASP A 125 -17.95 9.30 -3.97
C ASP A 125 -17.80 9.29 -5.50
N ARG A 126 -16.57 9.09 -5.99
CA ARG A 126 -16.31 8.96 -7.43
C ARG A 126 -17.03 7.77 -8.06
N LEU A 127 -17.05 6.62 -7.37
CA LEU A 127 -17.70 5.41 -7.88
C LEU A 127 -19.23 5.51 -7.91
N GLU A 128 -19.84 6.32 -7.05
CA GLU A 128 -21.31 6.52 -7.06
C GLU A 128 -21.79 7.37 -8.25
N LEU A 129 -20.88 8.10 -8.93
CA LEU A 129 -21.20 8.82 -10.17
C LEU A 129 -21.44 7.87 -11.35
N GLU A 130 -20.94 6.63 -11.26
CA GLU A 130 -21.00 5.61 -12.31
C GLU A 130 -22.29 4.76 -12.24
N ASP A 131 -23.17 4.99 -11.27
CA ASP A 131 -24.33 4.13 -10.94
C ASP A 131 -25.33 3.89 -12.06
N ARG A 132 -25.31 4.75 -13.06
CA ARG A 132 -26.24 4.71 -14.18
C ARG A 132 -25.64 4.07 -15.43
N ASP A 133 -24.37 3.74 -15.39
CA ASP A 133 -23.64 3.20 -16.53
C ASP A 133 -23.36 1.70 -16.33
N SER A 134 -24.07 0.88 -17.11
CA SER A 134 -23.90 -0.57 -17.13
C SER A 134 -22.57 -1.03 -17.74
N GLU A 135 -21.83 -0.14 -18.41
CA GLU A 135 -20.56 -0.43 -19.09
C GLU A 135 -19.35 0.25 -18.40
N SER A 136 -19.52 0.72 -17.15
CA SER A 136 -18.45 1.39 -16.41
C SER A 136 -17.24 0.49 -16.17
N GLU A 137 -16.13 0.82 -16.84
CA GLU A 137 -14.87 0.08 -16.72
C GLU A 137 -14.28 0.17 -15.31
N ILE A 138 -14.41 1.32 -14.65
CA ILE A 138 -13.90 1.49 -13.28
C ILE A 138 -14.71 0.67 -12.27
N LEU A 139 -16.03 0.57 -12.41
CA LEU A 139 -16.85 -0.31 -11.55
C LEU A 139 -16.45 -1.78 -11.75
N THR A 140 -16.24 -2.18 -13.00
CA THR A 140 -15.75 -3.53 -13.32
C THR A 140 -14.37 -3.78 -12.68
N ALA A 141 -13.46 -2.82 -12.78
CA ALA A 141 -12.12 -2.91 -12.19
C ALA A 141 -12.18 -3.00 -10.65
N VAL A 142 -12.98 -2.17 -9.98
CA VAL A 142 -13.16 -2.22 -8.51
C VAL A 142 -13.76 -3.53 -8.05
N GLU A 143 -14.70 -4.12 -8.79
CA GLU A 143 -15.26 -5.41 -8.40
C GLU A 143 -14.33 -6.60 -8.73
N SER A 144 -13.38 -6.42 -9.65
CA SER A 144 -12.39 -7.46 -9.99
C SER A 144 -11.39 -7.72 -8.85
N ILE A 145 -11.12 -6.73 -8.00
CA ILE A 145 -10.16 -6.85 -6.87
C ILE A 145 -10.77 -7.52 -5.63
N LYS A 146 -12.08 -7.86 -5.62
CA LYS A 146 -12.81 -8.27 -4.42
C LYS A 146 -12.21 -9.47 -3.69
N THR A 147 -11.65 -10.43 -4.42
CA THR A 147 -11.04 -11.64 -3.81
C THR A 147 -9.86 -11.26 -2.92
N VAL A 148 -9.02 -10.33 -3.38
CA VAL A 148 -7.81 -9.87 -2.67
C VAL A 148 -8.17 -8.83 -1.60
N ALA A 149 -9.01 -7.86 -1.96
CA ALA A 149 -9.38 -6.75 -1.08
C ALA A 149 -10.25 -7.20 0.11
N LEU A 150 -11.19 -8.12 -0.13
CA LEU A 150 -12.16 -8.55 0.89
C LEU A 150 -11.79 -9.88 1.54
N GLY A 151 -11.19 -10.82 0.80
CA GLY A 151 -10.90 -12.17 1.30
C GLY A 151 -12.15 -12.92 1.76
N GLY A 152 -13.24 -12.85 0.99
CA GLY A 152 -14.54 -13.43 1.30
C GLY A 152 -15.66 -12.38 1.40
N SER A 153 -16.83 -12.81 1.88
CA SER A 153 -17.95 -11.90 2.18
C SER A 153 -17.58 -11.00 3.36
N TRP A 154 -17.72 -9.68 3.21
CA TRP A 154 -17.20 -8.75 4.21
C TRP A 154 -18.02 -8.71 5.50
N ASP A 155 -19.31 -9.06 5.47
CA ASP A 155 -20.16 -9.14 6.65
C ASP A 155 -19.69 -10.18 7.68
N ALA A 156 -19.12 -11.29 7.20
CA ALA A 156 -18.57 -12.34 8.06
C ALA A 156 -17.38 -11.88 8.92
N LYS A 157 -16.77 -10.73 8.60
CA LYS A 157 -15.64 -10.15 9.33
C LYS A 157 -16.05 -9.00 10.26
N MET A 158 -17.33 -8.67 10.29
CA MET A 158 -17.85 -7.48 10.97
C MET A 158 -18.72 -7.87 12.16
N ASP A 159 -18.81 -6.96 13.12
CA ASP A 159 -19.64 -7.17 14.30
C ASP A 159 -21.12 -7.23 13.92
N SER A 160 -21.86 -8.20 14.46
CA SER A 160 -23.28 -8.37 14.11
C SER A 160 -24.13 -7.14 14.47
N ALA A 161 -23.78 -6.44 15.56
CA ALA A 161 -24.41 -5.17 15.92
C ALA A 161 -24.23 -4.10 14.83
N PHE A 162 -23.02 -4.01 14.26
CA PHE A 162 -22.72 -3.11 13.15
C PHE A 162 -23.48 -3.48 11.87
N ILE A 163 -23.50 -4.77 11.50
CA ILE A 163 -24.25 -5.26 10.33
C ILE A 163 -25.75 -4.97 10.45
N ASN A 164 -26.32 -5.19 11.64
CA ASN A 164 -27.72 -4.89 11.92
C ASN A 164 -28.00 -3.38 11.85
N ASP A 165 -27.08 -2.52 12.31
CA ASP A 165 -27.23 -1.06 12.22
C ASP A 165 -27.26 -0.58 10.76
N ILE A 166 -26.30 -1.01 9.94
CA ILE A 166 -26.20 -0.53 8.55
C ILE A 166 -27.36 -1.04 7.70
N GLY A 167 -27.88 -2.23 8.00
CA GLY A 167 -28.99 -2.87 7.28
C GLY A 167 -30.36 -2.21 7.49
N ARG A 168 -30.51 -1.34 8.50
CA ARG A 168 -31.78 -0.63 8.78
C ARG A 168 -32.18 0.35 7.67
N TYR A 169 -31.19 0.98 7.03
CA TYR A 169 -31.42 2.10 6.12
C TYR A 169 -31.20 1.74 4.65
N ARG A 170 -30.29 0.79 4.36
CA ARG A 170 -29.94 0.41 3.00
C ARG A 170 -29.54 -1.06 2.95
N ARG A 171 -29.89 -1.74 1.87
CA ARG A 171 -29.37 -3.08 1.56
C ARG A 171 -28.00 -2.94 0.91
N TYR A 172 -27.05 -3.74 1.37
CA TYR A 172 -25.69 -3.80 0.83
C TYR A 172 -25.41 -5.20 0.29
N LYS A 173 -24.61 -5.29 -0.76
CA LYS A 173 -24.02 -6.54 -1.26
C LYS A 173 -22.74 -6.83 -0.50
N PHE A 174 -22.73 -7.91 0.26
CA PHE A 174 -21.60 -8.29 1.10
C PHE A 174 -20.41 -8.88 0.33
N ASP A 175 -20.58 -9.12 -0.96
CA ASP A 175 -19.56 -9.57 -1.90
C ASP A 175 -19.12 -8.46 -2.88
N SER A 176 -19.36 -7.19 -2.53
CA SER A 176 -19.01 -6.02 -3.34
C SER A 176 -18.05 -5.08 -2.60
N VAL A 177 -16.93 -4.76 -3.26
CA VAL A 177 -15.94 -3.79 -2.76
C VAL A 177 -16.54 -2.40 -2.70
N ARG A 178 -17.28 -2.03 -3.75
CA ARG A 178 -17.94 -0.73 -3.82
C ARG A 178 -18.93 -0.54 -2.67
N ASP A 179 -19.74 -1.55 -2.36
CA ASP A 179 -20.71 -1.44 -1.27
C ASP A 179 -20.03 -1.33 0.11
N LEU A 180 -18.86 -1.96 0.31
CA LEU A 180 -18.06 -1.75 1.52
C LEU A 180 -17.52 -0.32 1.59
N LEU A 181 -16.96 0.22 0.50
CA LEU A 181 -16.51 1.62 0.43
C LEU A 181 -17.65 2.59 0.75
N ARG A 182 -18.84 2.30 0.26
CA ARG A 182 -20.05 3.08 0.56
C ARG A 182 -20.41 3.04 2.03
N VAL A 183 -20.28 1.90 2.70
CA VAL A 183 -20.48 1.78 4.16
C VAL A 183 -19.46 2.63 4.90
N ILE A 184 -18.16 2.50 4.56
CA ILE A 184 -17.06 3.27 5.17
C ILE A 184 -17.37 4.77 5.06
N ARG A 185 -17.64 5.24 3.84
CA ARG A 185 -17.99 6.64 3.58
C ARG A 185 -19.19 7.11 4.39
N ASN A 186 -20.30 6.37 4.35
CA ASN A 186 -21.54 6.75 5.04
C ASN A 186 -21.31 6.84 6.56
N LYS A 187 -20.60 5.87 7.14
CA LYS A 187 -20.36 5.84 8.59
C LYS A 187 -19.30 6.86 9.03
N LEU A 188 -18.36 7.19 8.16
CA LEU A 188 -17.42 8.29 8.41
C LEU A 188 -18.14 9.65 8.41
N ASN A 189 -18.96 9.92 7.38
CA ASN A 189 -19.67 11.20 7.25
C ASN A 189 -20.69 11.44 8.36
N HIS A 190 -21.37 10.38 8.82
CA HIS A 190 -22.39 10.44 9.87
C HIS A 190 -21.89 9.92 11.23
N TYR A 191 -20.58 9.87 11.46
CA TYR A 191 -20.01 9.25 12.67
C TYR A 191 -20.61 9.78 13.97
N ARG A 192 -20.83 11.11 14.06
CA ARG A 192 -21.39 11.78 15.24
C ARG A 192 -22.86 11.44 15.50
N GLU A 193 -23.57 10.94 14.50
CA GLU A 193 -24.99 10.56 14.58
C GLU A 193 -25.17 9.07 14.96
N LEU A 194 -24.08 8.30 14.99
CA LEU A 194 -24.09 6.89 15.36
C LEU A 194 -24.36 6.73 16.87
N SER A 195 -24.96 5.59 17.24
CA SER A 195 -25.14 5.24 18.65
C SER A 195 -23.78 5.06 19.36
N MET A 196 -23.76 5.23 20.68
CA MET A 196 -22.55 5.02 21.49
C MET A 196 -21.98 3.60 21.36
N GLU A 197 -22.84 2.60 21.16
CA GLU A 197 -22.42 1.21 20.91
C GLU A 197 -21.63 1.11 19.61
N ILE A 198 -22.14 1.67 18.51
CA ILE A 198 -21.47 1.62 17.21
C ILE A 198 -20.20 2.47 17.19
N GLN A 199 -20.21 3.65 17.82
CA GLN A 199 -18.98 4.45 17.99
C GLN A 199 -17.92 3.69 18.82
N GLY A 200 -18.35 2.95 19.84
CA GLY A 200 -17.47 2.10 20.64
C GLY A 200 -16.82 0.97 19.83
N LEU A 201 -17.55 0.37 18.89
CA LEU A 201 -17.02 -0.66 17.98
C LEU A 201 -16.03 -0.06 16.97
N LEU A 202 -16.43 1.04 16.31
CA LEU A 202 -15.61 1.67 15.27
C LEU A 202 -14.38 2.38 15.84
N GLY A 203 -14.44 2.84 17.08
CA GLY A 203 -13.37 3.63 17.69
C GLY A 203 -13.35 5.08 17.20
N GLN A 204 -12.55 5.91 17.87
CA GLN A 204 -12.45 7.34 17.59
C GLN A 204 -11.91 7.60 16.18
N VAL A 205 -12.45 8.61 15.51
CA VAL A 205 -11.96 9.08 14.22
C VAL A 205 -10.74 10.00 14.44
N PRO A 206 -9.66 9.86 13.65
CA PRO A 206 -9.50 8.92 12.53
C PRO A 206 -8.94 7.53 12.90
N GLU A 207 -8.10 7.40 13.93
CA GLU A 207 -7.24 6.22 14.13
C GLU A 207 -8.02 4.94 14.45
N GLY A 208 -8.99 5.01 15.37
CA GLY A 208 -9.82 3.87 15.72
C GLY A 208 -10.64 3.39 14.53
N PHE A 209 -11.27 4.33 13.82
CA PHE A 209 -12.10 4.04 12.66
C PHE A 209 -11.29 3.40 11.53
N ASP A 210 -10.12 3.95 11.19
CA ASP A 210 -9.22 3.34 10.19
C ASP A 210 -8.73 1.96 10.64
N SER A 211 -8.35 1.80 11.91
CA SER A 211 -7.91 0.52 12.49
C SER A 211 -8.99 -0.56 12.43
N TYR A 212 -10.26 -0.19 12.66
CA TYR A 212 -11.39 -1.12 12.61
C TYR A 212 -11.52 -1.80 11.24
N PHE A 213 -11.42 -1.02 10.15
CA PHE A 213 -11.51 -1.55 8.78
C PHE A 213 -10.20 -2.17 8.30
N SER A 214 -9.05 -1.52 8.55
CA SER A 214 -7.75 -2.00 8.05
C SER A 214 -7.33 -3.33 8.68
N SER A 215 -7.66 -3.58 9.95
CA SER A 215 -7.42 -4.88 10.60
C SER A 215 -8.24 -6.03 10.00
N ARG A 216 -9.41 -5.74 9.42
CA ARG A 216 -10.32 -6.73 8.82
C ARG A 216 -10.08 -6.91 7.31
N PHE A 217 -9.67 -5.83 6.65
CA PHE A 217 -9.44 -5.76 5.20
C PHE A 217 -8.06 -5.14 4.91
N PRO A 218 -6.96 -5.83 5.26
CA PRO A 218 -5.61 -5.27 5.17
C PRO A 218 -5.19 -4.87 3.75
N SER A 219 -5.76 -5.49 2.73
CA SER A 219 -5.47 -5.19 1.32
C SER A 219 -6.38 -4.12 0.71
N LEU A 220 -7.43 -3.66 1.41
CA LEU A 220 -8.46 -2.82 0.83
C LEU A 220 -7.91 -1.50 0.25
N VAL A 221 -7.11 -0.77 1.04
CA VAL A 221 -6.61 0.54 0.63
C VAL A 221 -5.67 0.42 -0.57
N VAL A 222 -4.71 -0.51 -0.54
CA VAL A 222 -3.75 -0.65 -1.65
C VAL A 222 -4.39 -1.15 -2.94
N GLU A 223 -5.39 -2.04 -2.86
CA GLU A 223 -6.08 -2.53 -4.05
C GLU A 223 -6.99 -1.45 -4.65
N VAL A 224 -7.69 -0.67 -3.82
CA VAL A 224 -8.47 0.48 -4.29
C VAL A 224 -7.55 1.57 -4.85
N TYR A 225 -6.40 1.83 -4.21
CA TYR A 225 -5.37 2.75 -4.70
C TYR A 225 -4.95 2.44 -6.13
N LYS A 226 -4.61 1.19 -6.44
CA LYS A 226 -4.21 0.77 -7.79
C LYS A 226 -5.28 1.04 -8.83
N VAL A 227 -6.55 0.77 -8.49
CA VAL A 227 -7.66 1.03 -9.40
C VAL A 227 -7.84 2.54 -9.63
N ILE A 228 -7.92 3.33 -8.56
CA ILE A 228 -8.09 4.78 -8.68
C ILE A 228 -6.89 5.44 -9.37
N GLN A 229 -5.66 4.98 -9.13
CA GLN A 229 -4.47 5.47 -9.82
C GLN A 229 -4.56 5.22 -11.32
N ARG A 230 -5.01 4.03 -11.73
CA ARG A 230 -5.11 3.67 -13.15
C ARG A 230 -6.19 4.45 -13.90
N TYR A 231 -7.33 4.70 -13.26
CA TYR A 231 -8.51 5.25 -13.95
C TYR A 231 -8.76 6.73 -13.66
N CYS A 232 -8.26 7.27 -12.55
CA CYS A 232 -8.64 8.58 -12.04
C CYS A 232 -7.46 9.46 -11.61
N ALA A 233 -6.19 9.07 -11.84
CA ALA A 233 -5.04 9.86 -11.35
C ALA A 233 -4.99 11.30 -11.88
N ASP A 234 -5.52 11.56 -13.08
CA ASP A 234 -5.53 12.89 -13.68
C ASP A 234 -6.65 13.79 -13.14
N GLU A 235 -7.67 13.21 -12.50
CA GLU A 235 -8.79 13.93 -11.92
C GLU A 235 -8.34 14.80 -10.74
N GLN A 236 -8.82 16.04 -10.68
CA GLN A 236 -8.32 17.04 -9.74
C GLN A 236 -8.40 16.61 -8.27
N ILE A 237 -9.47 15.89 -7.89
CA ILE A 237 -9.67 15.43 -6.51
C ILE A 237 -8.61 14.40 -6.09
N PHE A 238 -8.07 13.61 -7.02
CA PHE A 238 -7.13 12.54 -6.68
C PHE A 238 -5.66 12.95 -6.79
N ARG A 239 -5.36 14.11 -7.39
CA ARG A 239 -3.97 14.60 -7.50
C ARG A 239 -3.26 14.72 -6.15
N ILE A 240 -4.00 15.03 -5.07
CA ILE A 240 -3.44 15.11 -3.71
C ILE A 240 -2.90 13.76 -3.20
N TYR A 241 -3.34 12.64 -3.78
CA TYR A 241 -2.90 11.30 -3.38
C TYR A 241 -1.76 10.76 -4.24
N PHE A 242 -1.54 11.31 -5.45
CA PHE A 242 -0.56 10.80 -6.41
C PHE A 242 0.56 11.78 -6.74
N GLN A 243 0.31 13.08 -6.62
CA GLN A 243 1.18 14.16 -7.11
C GLN A 243 1.51 15.19 -6.03
N ASN A 244 1.22 14.91 -4.75
CA ASN A 244 1.52 15.87 -3.69
C ASN A 244 3.04 16.02 -3.55
N ASN A 245 3.55 17.19 -3.91
CA ASN A 245 4.91 17.60 -3.65
C ASN A 245 4.98 18.12 -2.20
N HIS A 246 5.04 17.23 -1.22
CA HIS A 246 5.49 17.61 0.11
C HIS A 246 7.01 17.81 0.09
N ILE A 247 7.45 18.99 -0.38
CA ILE A 247 8.79 19.54 -0.12
C ILE A 247 8.61 20.91 0.52
#